data_AF-A0A939X0V9-F1
#
_entry.id   AF-A0A939X0V9-F1
#
_cell.length_a   1.000
_cell.length_b   1.000
_cell.length_c   1.000
_cell.angle_alpha   90.00
_cell.angle_beta   90.00
_cell.angle_gamma   90.00
#
_symmetry.space_group_name_H-M   'P 1'
#
loop_
_entity.id
_entity.type
_entity.pdbx_description
1 polymer ?
#
loop_
_entity_poly.entity_id
_entity_poly.type
_entity_poly.pdbx_seq_one_letter_code
_entity_poly.pdbx_strand_id
1 'polypeptide(L)'
;MSWKRKYRCKACGYEAEVYDGRGLFRQQITPMLCPDCHTIQNIVVGGIIADVAPSYRSEVGRLCLQCGSDNIRIWDMKTCPKCQGDMEDTGEKEFWT
;
A
#
# COMPACT_ATOMS: atom_id res chain seq x y z
N MET A 1 14.25 6.76 8.57
CA MET A 1 13.68 5.70 9.44
C MET A 1 12.41 5.22 8.77
N SER A 2 12.13 3.92 8.90
CA SER A 2 11.09 3.25 8.11
C SER A 2 10.07 2.65 9.05
N TRP A 3 8.81 2.83 8.70
CA TRP A 3 7.72 2.68 9.62
C TRP A 3 6.55 2.00 8.96
N LYS A 4 5.96 1.06 9.68
CA LYS A 4 4.67 0.49 9.39
C LYS A 4 3.63 1.27 10.18
N ARG A 5 2.64 1.83 9.49
CA ARG A 5 1.53 2.58 10.09
C ARG A 5 0.23 1.86 9.83
N LYS A 6 -0.71 1.97 10.78
CA LYS A 6 -2.03 1.37 10.66
C LYS A 6 -3.08 2.46 10.42
N TYR A 7 -3.94 2.23 9.44
CA TYR A 7 -5.07 3.08 9.12
C TYR A 7 -6.35 2.31 9.37
N ARG A 8 -7.38 2.99 9.88
CA ARG A 8 -8.69 2.41 10.16
C ARG A 8 -9.81 3.29 9.65
N CYS A 9 -10.77 2.67 8.96
CA CYS A 9 -12.00 3.34 8.55
C CYS A 9 -12.94 3.51 9.75
N LYS A 10 -13.44 4.73 9.97
CA LYS A 10 -14.40 5.02 11.05
C LYS A 10 -15.80 4.45 10.78
N ALA A 11 -16.18 4.32 9.52
CA ALA A 11 -17.53 3.91 9.13
C ALA A 11 -17.73 2.39 9.18
N CYS A 12 -16.81 1.61 8.60
CA CYS A 12 -16.95 0.14 8.50
C CYS A 12 -15.92 -0.64 9.33
N GLY A 13 -14.94 0.03 9.94
CA GLY A 13 -13.90 -0.62 10.74
C GLY A 13 -12.79 -1.32 9.94
N TYR A 14 -12.79 -1.24 8.59
CA TYR A 14 -11.72 -1.78 7.76
C TYR A 14 -10.35 -1.21 8.16
N GLU A 15 -9.36 -2.07 8.29
CA GLU A 15 -7.99 -1.71 8.66
C GLU A 15 -7.03 -2.00 7.51
N ALA A 16 -6.03 -1.14 7.35
CA ALA A 16 -4.96 -1.33 6.39
C ALA A 16 -3.63 -0.90 6.99
N GLU A 17 -2.58 -1.65 6.70
CA GLU A 17 -1.22 -1.31 7.10
C GLU A 17 -0.49 -0.74 5.90
N VAL A 18 0.28 0.32 6.10
CA VAL A 18 1.04 1.01 5.05
C VAL A 18 2.46 1.28 5.51
N TYR A 19 3.36 1.34 4.55
CA TYR A 19 4.79 1.40 4.81
C TYR A 19 5.37 2.71 4.33
N ASP A 20 6.06 3.38 5.24
CA ASP A 20 6.67 4.69 5.05
C ASP A 20 8.20 4.55 5.18
N GLY A 21 8.94 5.30 4.38
CA GLY A 21 10.39 5.21 4.30
C GLY A 21 10.91 4.05 3.43
N ARG A 22 12.12 3.57 3.75
CA ARG A 22 12.85 2.55 2.97
C ARG A 22 13.26 1.36 3.85
N GLY A 23 12.81 0.16 3.49
CA GLY A 23 13.18 -1.05 4.24
C GLY A 23 14.67 -1.40 4.22
N LEU A 24 15.01 -2.51 4.85
CA LEU A 24 16.35 -3.10 5.00
C LEU A 24 17.08 -3.21 3.66
N PHE A 25 16.36 -3.63 2.61
CA PHE A 25 16.89 -3.72 1.24
C PHE A 25 16.57 -2.48 0.39
N ARG A 26 16.43 -1.33 1.03
CA ARG A 26 15.95 -0.08 0.43
C ARG A 26 14.58 -0.20 -0.25
N GLN A 27 13.79 -1.20 0.15
CA GLN A 27 12.47 -1.46 -0.41
C GLN A 27 11.58 -0.24 -0.25
N GLN A 28 11.00 0.19 -1.36
CA GLN A 28 10.00 1.25 -1.39
C GLN A 28 8.66 0.62 -1.71
N ILE A 29 7.65 0.94 -0.93
CA ILE A 29 6.32 0.34 -1.04
C ILE A 29 5.29 1.44 -1.19
N THR A 30 4.45 1.30 -2.20
CA THR A 30 3.32 2.20 -2.45
C THR A 30 2.03 1.45 -2.12
N PRO A 31 1.16 2.00 -1.26
CA PRO A 31 -0.16 1.45 -1.05
C PRO A 31 -1.05 1.78 -2.26
N MET A 32 -1.67 0.75 -2.82
CA MET A 32 -2.51 0.79 -4.01
C MET A 32 -3.93 0.35 -3.66
N LEU A 33 -4.93 1.14 -4.00
CA LEU A 33 -6.33 0.77 -3.89
C LEU A 33 -6.75 -0.05 -5.11
N CYS A 34 -7.32 -1.22 -4.85
CA CYS A 34 -7.99 -2.04 -5.85
C CYS A 34 -9.52 -1.90 -5.68
N PRO A 35 -10.22 -1.23 -6.61
CA PRO A 35 -11.68 -1.10 -6.60
C PRO A 35 -12.39 -2.45 -6.72
N ASP A 36 -11.84 -3.40 -7.48
CA ASP A 36 -12.50 -4.69 -7.71
C ASP A 36 -12.48 -5.57 -6.46
N CYS A 37 -11.30 -5.68 -5.84
CA CYS A 37 -11.12 -6.44 -4.60
C CYS A 37 -11.62 -5.68 -3.35
N HIS A 38 -11.88 -4.37 -3.47
CA HIS A 38 -12.20 -3.48 -2.36
C HIS A 38 -11.17 -3.60 -1.23
N THR A 39 -9.89 -3.56 -1.58
CA THR A 39 -8.74 -3.67 -0.64
C THR A 39 -7.61 -2.72 -1.00
N ILE A 40 -6.81 -2.38 0.00
CA ILE A 40 -5.51 -1.71 -0.17
C ILE A 40 -4.42 -2.78 -0.25
N GLN A 41 -3.57 -2.69 -1.26
CA GLN A 41 -2.48 -3.61 -1.56
C GLN A 41 -1.15 -2.87 -1.49
N ASN A 42 -0.19 -3.42 -0.76
CA ASN A 42 1.14 -2.84 -0.67
C ASN A 42 2.03 -3.39 -1.79
N ILE A 43 2.36 -2.54 -2.76
CA ILE A 43 3.16 -2.94 -3.93
C ILE A 43 4.58 -2.40 -3.79
N VAL A 44 5.56 -3.28 -3.95
CA VAL A 44 6.98 -2.90 -3.99
C VAL A 44 7.29 -2.22 -5.33
N VAL A 45 7.77 -0.99 -5.26
CA VAL A 45 8.09 -0.11 -6.40
C VAL A 45 9.52 0.43 -6.36
N GLY A 46 10.38 -0.18 -5.55
CA GLY A 46 11.79 0.19 -5.53
C GLY A 46 12.63 -0.65 -4.57
N GLY A 47 13.88 -0.25 -4.42
CA GLY A 47 14.90 -0.97 -3.65
C GLY A 47 15.72 -1.93 -4.51
N ILE A 48 16.49 -2.78 -3.86
CA ILE A 48 17.45 -3.67 -4.54
C ILE A 48 16.77 -4.60 -5.57
N ILE A 49 15.51 -4.98 -5.33
CA ILE A 49 14.74 -5.78 -6.29
C ILE A 49 14.56 -5.07 -7.64
N ALA A 50 14.48 -3.74 -7.63
CA ALA A 50 14.30 -2.93 -8.83
C ALA A 50 15.60 -2.79 -9.66
N ASP A 51 16.74 -3.14 -9.07
CA ASP A 51 18.03 -3.23 -9.78
C ASP A 51 18.13 -4.52 -10.60
N VAL A 52 17.56 -5.62 -10.08
CA VAL A 52 17.55 -6.94 -10.76
C VAL A 52 16.30 -7.17 -11.63
N ALA A 53 15.18 -6.52 -11.30
CA ALA A 53 13.91 -6.61 -12.01
C ALA A 53 13.32 -5.20 -12.25
N PRO A 54 13.60 -4.57 -13.42
CA PRO A 54 13.18 -3.19 -13.70
C PRO A 54 11.67 -2.95 -13.62
N SER A 55 10.84 -3.99 -13.76
CA SER A 55 9.38 -3.94 -13.58
C SER A 55 8.92 -3.63 -12.15
N TYR A 56 9.85 -3.58 -11.19
CA TYR A 56 9.60 -3.16 -9.81
C TYR A 56 10.04 -1.72 -9.56
N ARG A 57 10.35 -0.92 -10.58
CA ARG A 57 10.74 0.50 -10.41
C ARG A 57 9.57 1.47 -10.29
N SER A 58 8.35 1.02 -10.55
CA SER A 58 7.16 1.87 -10.58
C SER A 58 5.88 1.08 -10.36
N GLU A 59 4.80 1.81 -10.10
CA GLU A 59 3.42 1.32 -10.05
C GLU A 59 2.87 0.94 -11.45
N VAL A 60 3.50 1.41 -12.53
CA VAL A 60 3.02 1.20 -13.91
C VAL A 60 3.04 -0.28 -14.28
N GLY A 61 1.92 -0.77 -14.82
CA GLY A 61 1.77 -2.17 -15.25
C GLY A 61 1.70 -3.17 -14.10
N ARG A 62 1.56 -2.71 -12.85
CA ARG A 62 1.37 -3.59 -11.70
C ARG A 62 -0.09 -4.04 -11.62
N LEU A 63 -0.27 -5.31 -11.26
CA LEU A 63 -1.58 -5.91 -11.06
C LEU A 63 -1.88 -6.03 -9.56
N CYS A 64 -3.17 -6.05 -9.23
CA CYS A 64 -3.62 -6.39 -7.89
C CYS A 64 -3.07 -7.77 -7.50
N LEU A 65 -2.38 -7.86 -6.36
CA LEU A 65 -1.79 -9.10 -5.85
C LEU A 65 -2.84 -10.17 -5.46
N GLN A 66 -4.11 -9.76 -5.34
CA GLN A 66 -5.22 -10.64 -4.93
C GLN A 66 -6.09 -11.09 -6.11
N CYS A 67 -6.53 -10.17 -6.98
CA CYS A 67 -7.44 -10.49 -8.10
C CYS A 67 -6.79 -10.40 -9.49
N GLY A 68 -5.54 -9.96 -9.62
CA GLY A 68 -4.88 -9.82 -10.92
C GLY A 68 -5.40 -8.67 -11.79
N SER A 69 -6.33 -7.86 -11.29
CA SER A 69 -6.84 -6.67 -11.98
C SER A 69 -5.74 -5.64 -12.21
N ASP A 70 -5.73 -5.02 -13.38
CA ASP A 70 -4.89 -3.85 -13.73
C ASP A 70 -5.55 -2.52 -13.34
N ASN A 71 -6.82 -2.55 -12.91
CA ASN A 71 -7.56 -1.40 -12.39
C ASN A 71 -7.16 -1.12 -10.94
N ILE A 72 -5.89 -0.82 -10.69
CA ILE A 72 -5.40 -0.38 -9.38
C ILE A 72 -4.90 1.05 -9.47
N ARG A 73 -5.04 1.82 -8.39
CA ARG A 73 -4.58 3.21 -8.32
C ARG A 73 -3.87 3.48 -7.01
N ILE A 74 -2.96 4.44 -6.99
CA ILE A 74 -2.29 4.87 -5.75
C ILE A 74 -3.37 5.28 -4.75
N TRP A 75 -3.28 4.72 -3.54
CA TRP A 75 -4.20 5.05 -2.49
C TRP A 75 -3.89 6.46 -1.94
N ASP A 76 -4.92 7.26 -1.74
CA ASP A 76 -4.84 8.64 -1.25
C ASP A 76 -4.62 8.75 0.28
N MET A 77 -4.43 7.62 0.94
CA MET A 77 -4.27 7.49 2.39
C MET A 77 -5.51 7.87 3.21
N LYS A 78 -6.67 8.00 2.56
CA LYS A 78 -7.91 8.49 3.19
C LYS A 78 -9.14 7.68 2.81
N THR A 79 -9.27 7.24 1.56
CA THR A 79 -10.52 6.64 1.07
C THR A 79 -10.61 5.16 1.43
N CYS A 80 -11.63 4.76 2.16
CA CYS A 80 -11.87 3.35 2.47
C CYS A 80 -12.27 2.57 1.21
N PRO A 81 -11.58 1.47 0.87
CA PRO A 81 -11.93 0.70 -0.33
C PRO A 81 -13.23 -0.09 -0.16
N LYS A 82 -13.71 -0.32 1.07
CA LYS A 82 -14.93 -1.11 1.36
C LYS A 82 -16.22 -0.29 1.35
N CYS A 83 -16.19 0.92 1.89
CA CYS A 83 -17.39 1.73 2.09
C CYS A 83 -17.27 3.16 1.56
N GLN A 84 -16.13 3.52 0.94
CA GLN A 84 -15.83 4.86 0.44
C GLN A 84 -15.79 5.98 1.51
N GLY A 85 -15.96 5.66 2.79
CA GLY A 85 -15.78 6.61 3.88
C GLY A 85 -14.31 6.89 4.22
N ASP A 86 -14.08 7.77 5.18
CA ASP A 86 -12.74 8.18 5.58
C ASP A 86 -12.00 7.15 6.45
N MET A 87 -10.70 7.05 6.22
CA MET A 87 -9.72 6.31 6.99
C MET A 87 -8.78 7.28 7.69
N GLU A 88 -8.47 6.98 8.94
CA GLU A 88 -7.52 7.74 9.76
C GLU A 88 -6.36 6.85 10.19
N ASP A 89 -5.17 7.44 10.26
CA ASP A 89 -4.02 6.84 10.93
C ASP A 89 -4.37 6.61 12.41
N THR A 90 -4.21 5.39 12.91
CA THR A 90 -4.53 5.06 14.31
C THR A 90 -3.46 5.56 15.28
N GLY A 91 -2.33 6.06 14.77
CA GLY A 91 -1.16 6.41 15.56
C GLY A 91 -0.31 5.19 15.94
N GLU A 92 -0.77 3.97 15.64
CA GLU A 92 0.02 2.77 15.79
C GLU A 92 1.15 2.77 14.76
N LYS A 93 2.37 2.66 15.27
CA LYS A 93 3.58 2.78 14.49
C LYS A 93 4.58 1.73 14.92
N GLU A 94 4.86 0.81 14.02
CA GLU A 94 5.85 -0.24 14.20
C GLU A 94 7.10 0.07 13.38
N PHE A 95 8.27 -0.18 13.95
CA PHE A 95 9.51 -0.06 13.21
C PHE A 95 9.56 -1.13 12.11
N TRP A 96 9.85 -0.70 10.89
CA TRP A 96 10.04 -1.58 9.75
C TRP A 96 11.52 -1.54 9.36
N THR A 97 12.12 -2.72 9.21
CA THR A 97 13.36 -2.93 8.44
C THR A 97 13.12 -4.03 7.44
#